data_AF-A0A3D1QD24-F1
#
_entry.id   AF-A0A3D1QD24-F1
#
_cell.length_a   1.000
_cell.length_b   1.000
_cell.length_c   1.000
_cell.angle_alpha   90.00
_cell.angle_beta   90.00
_cell.angle_gamma   90.00
#
_symmetry.space_group_name_H-M   'P 1'
#
loop_
_entity.id
_entity.type
_entity.pdbx_description
1 polymer ?
#
loop_
_entity_poly.entity_id
_entity_poly.type
_entity_poly.pdbx_seq_one_letter_code
_entity_poly.pdbx_strand_id
1 'polypeptide(L)' 'MIIGLGEGENYVASDIPAILGRTTRVYILDDNEFAVVKADEVVITDLIGDPVDKSVFTV' A
#
# COMPACT_ATOMS: atom_id res chain seq x y z
N MET A 1 -3.83 -5.68 5.58
CA MET A 1 -4.15 -5.29 4.18
C MET A 1 -2.84 -4.90 3.50
N ILE A 2 -2.69 -5.09 2.20
CA ILE A 2 -1.47 -4.69 1.49
C ILE A 2 -1.75 -3.77 0.30
N ILE A 3 -0.78 -2.90 0.00
CA ILE A 3 -0.78 -2.04 -1.19
C ILE A 3 0.48 -2.34 -2.00
N GLY A 4 0.30 -2.85 -3.22
CA GLY A 4 1.40 -3.07 -4.16
C GLY A 4 1.74 -1.80 -4.94
N LEU A 5 3.03 -1.48 -5.04
CA LEU A 5 3.55 -0.25 -5.66
C LEU A 5 4.12 -0.53 -7.05
N GLY A 6 3.46 0.00 -8.10
CA GLY A 6 3.88 -0.10 -9.50
C GLY A 6 4.49 1.19 -10.04
N GLU A 7 4.56 1.29 -11.36
CA GLU A 7 4.91 2.52 -12.10
C GLU A 7 3.68 3.00 -12.86
N GLY A 8 3.02 4.05 -12.36
CA GLY A 8 1.77 4.56 -12.92
C GLY A 8 0.54 3.70 -12.62
N GLU A 9 0.67 2.74 -11.70
CA GLU A 9 -0.42 1.91 -11.18
C GLU A 9 -0.10 1.46 -9.74
N ASN A 10 -1.14 1.21 -8.96
CA ASN A 10 -1.05 0.65 -7.62
C ASN A 10 -2.14 -0.41 -7.42
N TYR A 11 -1.88 -1.36 -6.52
CA TYR A 11 -2.73 -2.53 -6.30
C TYR A 11 -3.17 -2.60 -4.84
N VAL A 12 -4.40 -3.05 -4.58
CA VAL A 12 -4.89 -3.32 -3.21
C VAL A 12 -5.27 -4.78 -3.11
N ALA A 13 -4.78 -5.47 -2.08
CA ALA A 13 -5.08 -6.87 -1.85
C ALA A 13 -5.10 -7.24 -0.37
N SER A 14 -5.78 -8.34 -0.05
CA SER A 14 -5.82 -8.87 1.33
C SER A 14 -4.50 -9.49 1.76
N ASP A 15 -3.71 -10.02 0.81
CA ASP A 15 -2.47 -10.74 1.06
C ASP A 15 -1.51 -10.67 -0.15
N ILE A 16 -0.21 -10.84 0.10
CA ILE A 16 0.88 -10.72 -0.87
C ILE A 16 0.73 -11.65 -2.08
N PRO A 17 0.34 -12.93 -1.94
CA PRO A 17 0.25 -13.84 -3.08
C PRO A 17 -0.66 -13.34 -4.22
N ALA A 18 -1.69 -12.53 -3.90
CA ALA A 18 -2.64 -12.03 -4.89
C ALA A 18 -2.04 -11.01 -5.88
N ILE A 19 -0.89 -10.41 -5.54
CA ILE A 19 -0.22 -9.39 -6.37
C ILE A 19 1.15 -9.85 -6.90
N LEU A 20 1.56 -11.08 -6.59
CA LEU A 20 2.80 -11.66 -7.13
C LEU A 20 2.72 -11.69 -8.67
N GLY A 21 3.80 -11.25 -9.30
CA GLY A 21 3.88 -11.08 -10.77
C GLY A 21 3.41 -9.72 -11.29
N ARG A 22 2.85 -8.86 -10.43
CA ARG A 22 2.58 -7.44 -10.75
C ARG A 22 3.66 -6.53 -10.18
N THR A 23 3.99 -6.70 -8.90
CA THR A 23 5.06 -5.97 -8.20
C THR A 23 5.55 -6.76 -7.01
N THR A 24 6.78 -6.52 -6.57
CA THR A 24 7.37 -7.07 -5.33
C THR A 24 7.49 -6.03 -4.22
N ARG A 25 7.18 -4.76 -4.50
CA ARG A 25 7.25 -3.65 -3.55
C ARG A 25 5.87 -3.39 -2.96
N VAL A 26 5.76 -3.39 -1.64
CA VAL A 26 4.47 -3.24 -0.96
C VAL A 26 4.56 -2.30 0.24
N TYR A 27 3.45 -1.62 0.54
CA TYR A 27 3.15 -1.16 1.89
C TYR A 27 2.25 -2.17 2.59
N ILE A 28 2.53 -2.42 3.86
CA ILE A 28 1.68 -3.23 4.73
C ILE A 28 0.90 -2.26 5.62
N LEU A 29 -0.42 -2.24 5.50
CA LEU A 29 -1.26 -1.43 6.38
C LEU A 29 -1.41 -2.15 7.72
N ASP A 30 -1.15 -1.40 8.79
CA ASP A 30 -1.39 -1.82 10.16
C ASP A 30 -2.84 -1.54 10.56
N ASP A 31 -3.24 -2.04 11.73
CA ASP A 31 -4.57 -1.78 12.27
C ASP A 31 -4.80 -0.27 12.46
N ASN A 32 -6.03 0.16 12.16
CA ASN A 32 -6.48 1.56 12.29
C ASN A 32 -5.79 2.56 11.33
N GLU A 33 -5.13 2.06 10.28
CA GLU A 33 -4.64 2.89 9.17
C GLU A 33 -5.61 2.87 7.98
N PHE A 34 -5.66 3.98 7.25
CA PHE A 34 -6.36 4.11 5.98
C PHE A 34 -5.38 4.48 4.87
N ALA A 35 -5.71 4.08 3.64
CA ALA A 35 -4.95 4.48 2.48
C ALA A 35 -5.84 5.04 1.38
N VAL A 36 -5.39 6.14 0.79
CA VAL A 36 -5.92 6.67 -0.48
C VAL A 36 -4.97 6.23 -1.58
N VAL A 37 -5.48 5.46 -2.53
CA VAL A 37 -4.69 4.86 -3.61
C VAL A 37 -5.12 5.45 -4.94
N LYS A 38 -4.17 6.07 -5.64
CA LYS A 38 -4.30 6.56 -7.02
C LYS A 38 -3.31 5.82 -7.92
N ALA A 39 -3.30 6.12 -9.21
CA ALA A 39 -2.35 5.54 -10.16
C ALA A 39 -0.91 6.01 -9.89
N ASP A 40 -0.74 7.26 -9.47
CA ASP A 40 0.53 7.97 -9.33
C ASP A 40 0.95 8.20 -7.87
N GLU A 41 0.06 7.89 -6.91
CA GLU A 41 0.25 8.26 -5.51
C GLU A 41 -0.43 7.24 -4.57
N VAL A 42 0.21 6.99 -3.43
CA VAL A 42 -0.38 6.32 -2.28
C VAL A 42 -0.14 7.19 -1.04
N VAL A 43 -1.21 7.56 -0.34
CA VAL A 43 -1.15 8.28 0.93
C VAL A 43 -1.74 7.40 2.02
N ILE A 44 -1.04 7.28 3.15
CA ILE A 44 -1.47 6.49 4.30
C ILE A 44 -1.65 7.43 5.49
N THR A 45 -2.76 7.29 6.20
CA THR A 45 -3.09 8.09 7.39
C THR A 45 -3.60 7.21 8.51
N ASP A 46 -3.62 7.73 9.72
CA ASP A 46 -4.36 7.13 10.84
C ASP A 46 -5.87 7.48 10.79
N LEU A 47 -6.60 7.13 11.86
CA LEU A 47 -8.05 7.35 11.97
C LEU A 47 -8.46 8.83 12.01
N ILE A 48 -7.55 9.74 12.40
CA ILE A 48 -7.82 11.17 12.53
C ILE A 48 -7.30 11.96 11.32
N GLY A 49 -6.59 11.30 10.41
CA GLY A 49 -6.13 11.83 9.13
C GLY A 49 -4.68 12.30 9.16
N ASP A 50 -3.93 12.01 10.21
CA ASP A 50 -2.51 12.36 10.28
C ASP A 50 -1.70 11.42 9.37
N PRO A 51 -0.76 11.92 8.54
CA PRO A 51 0.05 11.09 7.67
C PRO A 51 0.89 10.08 8.46
N VAL A 52 0.95 8.84 7.95
CA VAL A 52 1.81 7.78 8.50
C VAL A 52 2.88 7.43 7.48
N ASP A 53 4.14 7.60 7.88
CA ASP A 53 5.28 7.17 7.06
C ASP A 53 5.43 5.65 7.10
N LYS A 54 5.36 5.03 5.91
CA LYS A 54 5.53 3.58 5.75
C LYS A 54 6.77 3.27 4.93
N SER A 55 7.53 2.28 5.41
CA SER A 55 8.66 1.74 4.67
C SER A 55 8.18 0.77 3.60
N VAL A 56 8.78 0.82 2.42
CA VAL A 56 8.52 -0.17 1.38
C VAL A 56 9.10 -1.51 1.81
N PHE A 57 8.24 -2.52 1.92
CA PHE A 57 8.65 -3.90 2.07
C PHE A 57 8.85 -4.52 0.69
N THR A 58 9.98 -5.22 0.48
CA THR A 58 10.25 -5.95 -0.76
C THR A 58 10.21 -7.44 -0.46
N VAL A 59 9.36 -8.15 -1.19
CA VAL A 59 9.18 -9.61 -1.11
C VAL A 59 10.32 -10.34 -1.82
#